data_AF-A0A5A8C8J7-F1
#
_entry.id   AF-A0A5A8C8J7-F1
#
_cell.length_a   1.000
_cell.length_b   1.000
_cell.length_c   1.000
_cell.angle_alpha   90.00
_cell.angle_beta   90.00
_cell.angle_gamma   90.00
#
_symmetry.space_group_name_H-M   'P 1'
#
loop_
_entity.id
_entity.type
_entity.pdbx_description
1 polymer ?
#
loop_
_entity_poly.entity_id
_entity_poly.type
_entity_poly.pdbx_seq_one_letter_code
_entity_poly.pdbx_strand_id
1 'polypeptide(L)'
;MPSGGGVLPPKPLGSYMQFVRMKRATVVAENPGVKNTDVLKLLGEMWRDLGDEGKKEFEIAADEDKQRYERELAKLRADGVDVDELIAGKAAARAGAGSAAGEFTLPIQRVKRLAKAHPKVKTVSTEATNALVAAVGMFVESLAHESAVQTQRAGRKTVRMVEMRSSILRSALRDFISPEDFPAPVARRAGTSGPASKKAKGGGGGGKSAGGAAASAGFMKSFLAKGPSE
;
A
#
# COMPACT_ATOMS: atom_id res chain seq x y z
N MET A 1 -0.95 -42.72 -1.02
CA MET A 1 -0.52 -41.70 -0.03
C MET A 1 0.98 -41.80 0.10
N PRO A 2 1.69 -40.67 -0.01
CA PRO A 2 2.44 -40.22 1.15
C PRO A 2 1.91 -38.85 1.62
N SER A 3 1.42 -38.86 2.84
CA SER A 3 1.22 -37.67 3.66
C SER A 3 2.58 -37.13 4.06
N GLY A 4 2.89 -35.89 3.68
CA GLY A 4 4.08 -35.20 4.11
C GLY A 4 4.05 -33.78 3.60
N GLY A 5 3.31 -32.89 4.27
CA GLY A 5 3.44 -31.45 4.02
C GLY A 5 4.88 -31.04 4.35
N GLY A 6 5.74 -30.96 3.34
CA GLY A 6 7.14 -30.59 3.50
C GLY A 6 7.25 -29.19 4.10
N VAL A 7 7.68 -29.11 5.35
CA VAL A 7 7.91 -27.81 6.01
C VAL A 7 9.26 -27.29 5.54
N LEU A 8 9.26 -26.12 4.89
CA LEU A 8 10.52 -25.47 4.49
C LEU A 8 11.36 -25.12 5.72
N PRO A 9 12.67 -25.42 5.71
CA PRO A 9 13.57 -25.02 6.77
C PRO A 9 13.61 -23.49 6.95
N PRO A 10 13.94 -22.99 8.15
CA PRO A 10 14.12 -21.56 8.38
C PRO A 10 15.21 -21.00 7.45
N LYS A 11 14.96 -19.79 6.92
CA LYS A 11 15.93 -19.13 6.04
C LYS A 11 17.26 -18.91 6.77
N PRO A 12 18.38 -18.95 6.03
CA PRO A 12 19.66 -18.77 6.66
C PRO A 12 19.81 -17.34 7.20
N LEU A 13 20.40 -17.22 8.38
CA LEU A 13 20.67 -15.95 9.04
C LEU A 13 21.99 -15.38 8.53
N GLY A 14 22.00 -14.11 8.14
CA GLY A 14 23.24 -13.39 7.80
C GLY A 14 24.09 -13.11 9.05
N SER A 15 25.36 -12.74 8.84
CA SER A 15 26.36 -12.54 9.90
C SER A 15 25.90 -11.60 11.02
N TYR A 16 25.35 -10.44 10.67
CA TYR A 16 24.78 -9.52 11.66
C TYR A 16 23.62 -10.13 12.47
N MET A 17 22.77 -10.94 11.85
CA MET A 17 21.65 -11.57 12.56
C MET A 17 22.12 -12.68 13.50
N GLN A 18 23.21 -13.37 13.17
CA GLN A 18 23.87 -14.29 14.10
C GLN A 18 24.44 -13.54 15.31
N PHE A 19 25.10 -12.40 15.08
CA PHE A 19 25.56 -11.52 16.15
C PHE A 19 24.44 -11.07 17.07
N VAL A 20 23.33 -10.56 16.50
CA VAL A 20 22.15 -10.15 17.27
C VAL A 20 21.59 -11.32 18.06
N ARG A 21 21.50 -12.52 17.47
CA ARG A 21 21.00 -13.72 18.17
C ARG A 21 21.81 -14.06 19.42
N MET A 22 23.14 -13.96 19.33
CA MET A 22 24.04 -14.28 20.45
C MET A 22 24.07 -13.17 21.50
N LYS A 23 24.18 -11.90 21.08
CA LYS A 23 24.40 -10.79 22.01
C LYS A 23 23.12 -10.17 22.56
N ARG A 24 21.97 -10.32 21.89
CA ARG A 24 20.71 -9.68 22.34
C ARG A 24 20.32 -10.09 23.74
N ALA A 25 20.45 -11.36 24.12
CA ALA A 25 20.08 -11.83 25.45
C ALA A 25 20.93 -11.13 26.54
N THR A 26 22.24 -11.02 26.32
CA THR A 26 23.16 -10.30 27.20
C THR A 26 22.81 -8.81 27.28
N VAL A 27 22.62 -8.15 26.13
CA VAL A 27 22.32 -6.71 26.10
C VAL A 27 20.98 -6.39 26.78
N VAL A 28 19.97 -7.26 26.63
CA VAL A 28 18.68 -7.11 27.33
C VAL A 28 18.85 -7.32 28.84
N ALA A 29 19.68 -8.27 29.27
CA ALA A 29 19.94 -8.53 30.68
C ALA A 29 20.72 -7.38 31.35
N GLU A 30 21.66 -6.76 30.64
CA GLU A 30 22.41 -5.59 31.09
C GLU A 30 21.54 -4.31 31.09
N ASN A 31 20.48 -4.27 30.28
CA ASN A 31 19.59 -3.13 30.12
C ASN A 31 18.12 -3.48 30.41
N PRO A 32 17.78 -3.91 31.63
CA PRO A 32 16.41 -4.28 31.97
C PRO A 32 15.49 -3.05 31.86
N GLY A 33 14.40 -3.19 31.08
CA GLY A 33 13.39 -2.14 30.90
C GLY A 33 13.60 -1.23 29.68
N VAL A 34 14.70 -1.38 28.93
CA VAL A 34 14.90 -0.67 27.67
C VAL A 34 14.03 -1.28 26.57
N LYS A 35 13.47 -0.43 25.69
CA LYS A 35 12.65 -0.89 24.57
C LYS A 35 13.50 -1.71 23.60
N ASN A 36 12.92 -2.78 23.06
CA ASN A 36 13.57 -3.62 22.05
C ASN A 36 14.15 -2.81 20.87
N THR A 37 13.52 -1.70 20.49
CA THR A 37 14.01 -0.81 19.43
C THR A 37 15.36 -0.19 19.75
N ASP A 38 15.59 0.18 21.00
CA ASP A 38 16.82 0.83 21.44
C ASP A 38 17.92 -0.21 21.70
N VAL A 39 17.56 -1.42 22.16
CA VAL A 39 18.46 -2.58 22.19
C VAL A 39 19.00 -2.92 20.79
N LEU A 40 18.14 -2.86 19.76
CA LEU A 40 18.56 -3.10 18.37
C LEU A 40 19.53 -2.03 17.85
N LYS A 41 19.38 -0.77 18.29
CA LYS A 41 20.34 0.30 17.94
C LYS A 41 21.70 0.05 18.57
N LEU A 42 21.72 -0.30 19.86
CA LEU A 42 22.95 -0.60 20.60
C LEU A 42 23.69 -1.80 19.96
N LEU A 43 22.97 -2.86 19.59
CA LEU A 43 23.56 -3.99 18.85
C LEU A 43 24.12 -3.58 17.49
N GLY A 44 23.48 -2.63 16.81
CA GLY A 44 23.98 -2.08 15.54
C GLY A 44 25.28 -1.29 15.72
N GLU A 45 25.40 -0.52 16.81
CA GLU A 45 26.62 0.19 17.18
C GLU A 45 27.74 -0.80 17.53
N MET A 46 27.47 -1.77 18.40
CA MET A 46 28.43 -2.83 18.76
C MET A 46 28.93 -3.60 17.53
N TRP A 47 28.06 -3.88 16.55
CA TRP A 47 28.46 -4.54 15.30
C TRP A 47 29.40 -3.68 14.45
N ARG A 48 29.22 -2.36 14.44
CA ARG A 48 30.13 -1.45 13.73
C ARG A 48 31.50 -1.41 14.39
N ASP A 49 31.53 -1.47 15.72
CA ASP A 49 32.75 -1.39 16.53
C ASP A 49 33.52 -2.71 16.62
N LEU A 50 32.87 -3.84 16.32
CA LEU A 50 33.45 -5.19 16.41
C LEU A 50 34.68 -5.43 15.50
N GLY A 51 34.95 -4.53 14.56
CA GLY A 51 36.06 -4.65 13.59
C GLY A 51 35.87 -5.83 12.63
N ASP A 52 36.76 -5.96 11.66
CA ASP A 52 36.63 -7.01 10.64
C ASP A 52 36.96 -8.41 11.20
N GLU A 53 37.85 -8.49 12.18
CA GLU A 53 38.23 -9.77 12.80
C GLU A 53 37.10 -10.38 13.62
N GLY A 54 36.38 -9.58 14.41
CA GLY A 54 35.23 -10.08 15.17
C GLY A 54 34.02 -10.36 14.27
N LYS A 55 33.87 -9.65 13.14
CA LYS A 55 32.83 -9.96 12.14
C LYS A 55 33.08 -11.28 11.41
N LYS A 56 34.34 -11.67 11.16
CA LYS A 56 34.70 -12.93 10.49
C LYS A 56 34.11 -14.15 11.19
N GLU A 57 34.09 -14.17 12.53
CA GLU A 57 33.46 -15.27 13.28
C GLU A 57 31.97 -15.43 12.92
N PHE A 58 31.26 -14.31 12.79
CA PHE A 58 29.85 -14.31 12.42
C PHE A 58 29.63 -14.55 10.91
N GLU A 59 30.59 -14.22 10.06
CA GLU A 59 30.58 -14.59 8.64
C GLU A 59 30.71 -16.10 8.47
N ILE A 60 31.66 -16.73 9.18
CA ILE A 60 31.79 -18.19 9.21
C ILE A 60 30.50 -18.84 9.70
N ALA A 61 29.93 -18.34 10.81
CA ALA A 61 28.67 -18.85 11.34
C ALA A 61 27.49 -18.66 10.36
N ALA A 62 27.48 -17.57 9.57
CA ALA A 62 26.47 -17.36 8.54
C ALA A 62 26.64 -18.30 7.35
N ASP A 63 27.88 -18.60 6.95
CA ASP A 63 28.19 -19.56 5.90
C ASP A 63 27.82 -21.00 6.31
N GLU A 64 28.08 -21.39 7.55
CA GLU A 64 27.62 -22.67 8.11
C GLU A 64 26.09 -22.78 8.11
N ASP A 65 25.41 -21.69 8.48
CA ASP A 65 23.94 -21.60 8.51
C ASP A 65 23.35 -21.74 7.10
N LYS A 66 24.01 -21.11 6.11
CA LYS A 66 23.69 -21.25 4.69
C LYS A 66 23.88 -22.69 4.21
N GLN A 67 25.00 -23.33 4.55
CA GLN A 67 25.25 -24.73 4.19
C GLN A 67 24.25 -25.69 4.85
N ARG A 68 23.84 -25.44 6.10
CA ARG A 68 22.75 -26.21 6.74
C ARG A 68 21.46 -26.07 5.93
N TYR A 69 21.06 -24.85 5.59
CA TYR A 69 19.84 -24.59 4.83
C TYR A 69 19.86 -25.31 3.47
N GLU A 70 20.98 -25.24 2.75
CA GLU A 70 21.16 -25.94 1.46
C GLU A 70 21.06 -27.46 1.61
N ARG A 71 21.66 -28.04 2.67
CA ARG A 71 21.53 -29.48 2.96
C ARG A 71 20.09 -29.88 3.29
N GLU A 72 19.38 -29.08 4.08
CA GLU A 72 17.97 -29.35 4.42
C GLU A 72 17.06 -29.26 3.18
N LEU A 73 17.30 -28.29 2.29
CA LEU A 73 16.58 -28.22 1.01
C LEU A 73 16.91 -29.41 0.10
N ALA A 74 18.17 -29.81 0.01
CA ALA A 74 18.58 -30.98 -0.77
C ALA A 74 17.91 -32.26 -0.25
N LYS A 75 17.80 -32.41 1.08
CA LYS A 75 17.08 -33.53 1.70
C LYS A 75 15.60 -33.52 1.34
N LEU A 76 14.92 -32.37 1.43
CA LEU A 76 13.52 -32.26 1.01
C LEU A 76 13.32 -32.62 -0.47
N ARG A 77 14.22 -32.16 -1.35
CA ARG A 77 14.21 -32.55 -2.77
C ARG A 77 14.37 -34.06 -2.96
N ALA A 78 15.27 -34.69 -2.21
CA ALA A 78 15.48 -36.13 -2.23
C ALA A 78 14.26 -36.92 -1.69
N ASP A 79 13.56 -36.37 -0.71
CA ASP A 79 12.32 -36.92 -0.13
C ASP A 79 11.10 -36.74 -1.07
N GLY A 80 11.31 -36.24 -2.30
CA GLY A 80 10.26 -36.06 -3.32
C GLY A 80 9.39 -34.83 -3.11
N VAL A 81 9.81 -33.89 -2.27
CA VAL A 81 9.12 -32.63 -2.02
C VAL A 81 9.48 -31.61 -3.10
N ASP A 82 8.47 -31.00 -3.73
CA ASP A 82 8.68 -29.85 -4.62
C ASP A 82 9.02 -28.59 -3.78
N VAL A 83 10.31 -28.45 -3.52
CA VAL A 83 10.86 -27.32 -2.76
C VAL A 83 10.64 -25.99 -3.47
N ASP A 84 10.66 -25.99 -4.80
CA ASP A 84 10.54 -24.75 -5.59
C ASP A 84 9.08 -24.27 -5.56
N GLU A 85 8.10 -25.19 -5.63
CA GLU A 85 6.69 -24.91 -5.39
C GLU A 85 6.43 -24.42 -3.95
N LEU A 86 7.04 -25.04 -2.93
CA LEU A 86 6.91 -24.58 -1.55
C LEU A 86 7.49 -23.18 -1.33
N ILE A 87 8.65 -22.89 -1.94
CA ILE A 87 9.29 -21.56 -1.85
C ILE A 87 8.42 -20.52 -2.56
N ALA A 88 7.93 -20.85 -3.76
CA ALA A 88 7.01 -20.01 -4.52
C ALA A 88 5.70 -19.76 -3.77
N GLY A 89 5.10 -20.81 -3.19
CA GLY A 89 3.89 -20.71 -2.36
C GLY A 89 4.10 -19.86 -1.12
N LYS A 90 5.24 -19.97 -0.43
CA LYS A 90 5.59 -19.12 0.73
C LYS A 90 5.87 -17.67 0.32
N ALA A 91 6.50 -17.45 -0.83
CA ALA A 91 6.70 -16.13 -1.41
C ALA A 91 5.38 -15.48 -1.84
N ALA A 92 4.50 -16.26 -2.49
CA ALA A 92 3.16 -15.85 -2.90
C ALA A 92 2.25 -15.58 -1.70
N ALA A 93 2.32 -16.36 -0.61
CA ALA A 93 1.60 -16.06 0.63
C ALA A 93 2.08 -14.75 1.29
N ARG A 94 3.39 -14.47 1.23
CA ARG A 94 3.96 -13.20 1.71
C ARG A 94 3.63 -12.03 0.80
N ALA A 95 3.56 -12.23 -0.51
CA ALA A 95 3.16 -11.24 -1.49
C ALA A 95 1.64 -11.00 -1.51
N GLY A 96 0.82 -12.03 -1.28
CA GLY A 96 -0.63 -11.95 -1.14
C GLY A 96 -1.08 -11.22 0.13
N ALA A 97 -0.19 -11.08 1.13
CA ALA A 97 -0.39 -10.14 2.23
C ALA A 97 -0.27 -8.66 1.81
N GLY A 98 0.13 -8.38 0.56
CA GLY A 98 0.21 -7.06 -0.04
C GLY A 98 0.01 -7.08 -1.54
N SER A 99 -1.25 -7.00 -1.98
CA SER A 99 -1.70 -6.70 -3.35
C SER A 99 -1.67 -7.86 -4.36
N ALA A 100 -2.82 -8.54 -4.50
CA ALA A 100 -3.15 -9.22 -5.75
C ALA A 100 -3.36 -8.17 -6.86
N ALA A 101 -2.52 -8.22 -7.90
CA ALA A 101 -2.60 -7.32 -9.04
C ALA A 101 -3.94 -7.55 -9.78
N GLY A 102 -4.81 -6.55 -9.75
CA GLY A 102 -6.14 -6.57 -10.35
C GLY A 102 -7.27 -6.26 -9.35
N GLU A 103 -7.02 -6.42 -8.05
CA GLU A 103 -7.96 -6.07 -7.00
C GLU A 103 -7.66 -4.64 -6.53
N PHE A 104 -8.66 -3.75 -6.54
CA PHE A 104 -8.52 -2.41 -5.97
C PHE A 104 -8.32 -2.56 -4.45
N THR A 105 -7.06 -2.64 -4.01
CA THR A 105 -6.73 -2.83 -2.59
C THR A 105 -6.53 -1.48 -1.91
N LEU A 106 -7.39 -1.18 -0.94
CA LEU A 106 -7.22 0.00 -0.09
C LEU A 106 -6.03 -0.19 0.86
N PRO A 107 -5.25 0.87 1.16
CA PRO A 107 -4.14 0.76 2.09
C PRO A 107 -4.59 0.31 3.49
N ILE A 108 -4.15 -0.88 3.93
CA ILE A 108 -4.54 -1.52 5.20
C ILE A 108 -4.42 -0.57 6.39
N GLN A 109 -3.32 0.18 6.49
CA GLN A 109 -3.10 1.13 7.60
C GLN A 109 -4.09 2.29 7.58
N ARG A 110 -4.52 2.73 6.39
CA ARG A 110 -5.54 3.77 6.26
C ARG A 110 -6.90 3.25 6.73
N VAL A 111 -7.26 2.03 6.35
CA VAL A 111 -8.50 1.37 6.79
C VAL A 111 -8.51 1.18 8.31
N LYS A 112 -7.41 0.69 8.90
CA LYS A 112 -7.27 0.58 10.36
C LYS A 112 -7.44 1.93 11.07
N ARG A 113 -6.86 3.01 10.51
CA ARG A 113 -6.99 4.36 11.07
C ARG A 113 -8.43 4.87 11.00
N LEU A 114 -9.16 4.59 9.91
CA LEU A 114 -10.57 4.96 9.77
C LEU A 114 -11.44 4.18 10.76
N ALA A 115 -11.24 2.87 10.88
CA ALA A 115 -11.99 2.05 11.84
C ALA A 115 -11.77 2.51 13.29
N LYS A 116 -10.54 2.89 13.64
CA LYS A 116 -10.18 3.44 14.97
C LYS A 116 -10.60 4.90 15.20
N ALA A 117 -11.13 5.59 14.19
CA ALA A 117 -11.71 6.91 14.39
C ALA A 117 -12.97 6.85 15.27
N HIS A 118 -13.63 5.68 15.33
CA HIS A 118 -14.75 5.46 16.24
C HIS A 118 -14.25 5.35 17.69
N PRO A 119 -14.81 6.11 18.65
CA PRO A 119 -14.26 6.26 20.01
C PRO A 119 -14.19 4.96 20.81
N LYS A 120 -15.00 3.96 20.46
CA LYS A 120 -15.02 2.64 21.12
C LYS A 120 -14.05 1.62 20.52
N VAL A 121 -13.41 1.91 19.38
CA VAL A 121 -12.57 0.92 18.65
C VAL A 121 -11.09 1.12 19.01
N LYS A 122 -10.55 0.25 19.88
CA LYS A 122 -9.14 0.29 20.31
C LYS A 122 -8.20 -0.43 19.33
N THR A 123 -8.57 -1.64 18.92
CA THR A 123 -7.77 -2.52 18.07
C THR A 123 -8.63 -3.09 16.94
N VAL A 124 -7.98 -3.43 15.83
CA VAL A 124 -8.63 -4.06 14.65
C VAL A 124 -7.68 -5.14 14.14
N SER A 125 -8.15 -6.38 14.07
CA SER A 125 -7.36 -7.51 13.58
C SER A 125 -7.04 -7.37 12.09
N THR A 126 -6.04 -8.10 11.61
CA THR A 126 -5.70 -8.09 10.17
C THR A 126 -6.84 -8.68 9.34
N GLU A 127 -7.45 -9.77 9.78
CA GLU A 127 -8.61 -10.39 9.12
C GLU A 127 -9.80 -9.43 9.01
N ALA A 128 -10.17 -8.76 10.11
CA ALA A 128 -11.24 -7.78 10.10
C ALA A 128 -10.92 -6.59 9.17
N THR A 129 -9.64 -6.18 9.10
CA THR A 129 -9.22 -5.13 8.17
C THR A 129 -9.37 -5.57 6.71
N ASN A 130 -9.01 -6.80 6.39
CA ASN A 130 -9.13 -7.35 5.04
C ASN A 130 -10.61 -7.48 4.64
N ALA A 131 -11.48 -7.93 5.56
CA ALA A 131 -12.91 -7.96 5.34
C ALA A 131 -13.49 -6.56 5.05
N LEU A 132 -13.05 -5.53 5.78
CA LEU A 132 -13.44 -4.14 5.51
C LEU A 132 -12.97 -3.65 4.14
N VAL A 133 -11.75 -4.00 3.71
CA VAL A 133 -11.24 -3.65 2.37
C VAL A 133 -12.14 -4.25 1.29
N ALA A 134 -12.45 -5.54 1.39
CA ALA A 134 -13.34 -6.23 0.44
C ALA A 134 -14.75 -5.64 0.44
N ALA A 135 -15.32 -5.36 1.62
CA ALA A 135 -16.64 -4.75 1.76
C ALA A 135 -16.71 -3.37 1.09
N VAL A 136 -15.68 -2.53 1.25
CA VAL A 136 -15.63 -1.22 0.58
C VAL A 136 -15.52 -1.38 -0.94
N GLY A 137 -14.76 -2.37 -1.43
CA GLY A 137 -14.69 -2.69 -2.86
C GLY A 137 -16.07 -3.02 -3.44
N MET A 138 -16.78 -3.97 -2.82
CA MET A 138 -18.15 -4.35 -3.22
C MET A 138 -19.12 -3.17 -3.17
N PHE A 139 -19.00 -2.30 -2.16
CA PHE A 139 -19.83 -1.11 -2.04
C PHE A 139 -19.59 -0.11 -3.18
N VAL A 140 -18.33 0.15 -3.53
CA VAL A 140 -17.96 1.05 -4.64
C VAL A 140 -18.46 0.51 -5.97
N GLU A 141 -18.27 -0.79 -6.23
CA GLU A 141 -18.76 -1.45 -7.45
C GLU A 141 -20.28 -1.39 -7.56
N SER A 142 -20.99 -1.67 -6.46
CA SER A 142 -22.44 -1.56 -6.38
C SER A 142 -22.94 -0.14 -6.71
N LEU A 143 -22.33 0.88 -6.11
CA LEU A 143 -22.68 2.28 -6.39
C LEU A 143 -22.37 2.67 -7.84
N ALA A 144 -21.24 2.25 -8.39
CA ALA A 144 -20.87 2.53 -9.76
C ALA A 144 -21.86 1.90 -10.74
N HIS A 145 -22.25 0.64 -10.51
CA HIS A 145 -23.23 -0.08 -11.32
C HIS A 145 -24.60 0.63 -11.33
N GLU A 146 -25.15 0.96 -10.17
CA GLU A 146 -26.45 1.65 -10.07
C GLU A 146 -26.43 3.04 -10.71
N SER A 147 -25.30 3.74 -10.60
CA SER A 147 -25.13 5.07 -11.19
C SER A 147 -24.93 5.01 -12.70
N ALA A 148 -24.29 3.95 -13.21
CA ALA A 148 -24.14 3.70 -14.63
C ALA A 148 -25.49 3.40 -15.29
N VAL A 149 -26.36 2.60 -14.67
CA VAL A 149 -27.72 2.32 -15.18
C VAL A 149 -28.53 3.60 -15.35
N GLN A 150 -28.47 4.53 -14.39
CA GLN A 150 -29.15 5.83 -14.52
C GLN A 150 -28.54 6.72 -15.59
N THR A 151 -27.21 6.69 -15.71
CA THR A 151 -26.49 7.47 -16.72
C THR A 151 -26.91 7.03 -18.12
N GLN A 152 -27.02 5.71 -18.35
CA GLN A 152 -27.52 5.14 -19.60
C GLN A 152 -28.97 5.52 -19.87
N ARG A 153 -29.85 5.42 -18.86
CA ARG A 153 -31.26 5.86 -18.98
C ARG A 153 -31.39 7.33 -19.35
N ALA A 154 -30.46 8.16 -18.91
CA ALA A 154 -30.38 9.58 -19.25
C ALA A 154 -29.69 9.85 -20.61
N GLY A 155 -29.41 8.82 -21.41
CA GLY A 155 -28.74 8.95 -22.72
C GLY A 155 -27.29 9.41 -22.65
N ARG A 156 -26.65 9.33 -21.48
CA ARG A 156 -25.28 9.81 -21.24
C ARG A 156 -24.30 8.64 -21.15
N LYS A 157 -23.01 8.97 -21.35
CA LYS A 157 -21.87 8.03 -21.19
C LYS A 157 -21.01 8.33 -19.96
N THR A 158 -21.28 9.43 -19.26
CA THR A 158 -20.49 9.89 -18.10
C THR A 158 -21.37 9.97 -16.86
N VAL A 159 -21.01 9.19 -15.84
CA VAL A 159 -21.64 9.25 -14.52
C VAL A 159 -21.32 10.59 -13.86
N ARG A 160 -22.34 11.33 -13.42
CA ARG A 160 -22.16 12.58 -12.66
C ARG A 160 -22.61 12.40 -11.22
N MET A 161 -22.30 13.41 -10.42
CA MET A 161 -22.70 13.46 -9.00
C MET A 161 -24.22 13.37 -8.80
N VAL A 162 -25.02 13.85 -9.76
CA VAL A 162 -26.49 13.78 -9.67
C VAL A 162 -26.97 12.33 -9.69
N GLU A 163 -26.37 11.48 -10.54
CA GLU A 163 -26.73 10.07 -10.62
C GLU A 163 -26.21 9.30 -9.39
N MET A 164 -24.99 9.57 -8.95
CA MET A 164 -24.44 8.94 -7.74
C MET A 164 -25.25 9.32 -6.49
N ARG A 165 -25.59 10.60 -6.30
CA ARG A 165 -26.43 11.06 -5.18
C ARG A 165 -27.80 10.38 -5.22
N SER A 166 -28.39 10.26 -6.40
CA SER A 166 -29.67 9.56 -6.56
C SER A 166 -29.55 8.06 -6.26
N SER A 167 -28.42 7.40 -6.56
CA SER A 167 -28.16 6.00 -6.16
C SER A 167 -28.04 5.82 -4.65
N ILE A 168 -27.34 6.74 -4.00
CA ILE A 168 -27.13 6.69 -2.55
C ILE A 168 -28.47 6.85 -1.82
N LEU A 169 -29.27 7.85 -2.18
CA LEU A 169 -30.50 8.21 -1.48
C LEU A 169 -31.70 7.28 -1.76
N ARG A 170 -31.59 6.34 -2.72
CA ARG A 170 -32.68 5.39 -3.04
C ARG A 170 -32.65 4.12 -2.20
N SER A 171 -31.60 3.90 -1.41
CA SER A 171 -31.46 2.68 -0.61
C SER A 171 -31.46 3.02 0.87
N ALA A 172 -32.44 2.49 1.60
CA ALA A 172 -32.51 2.61 3.06
C ALA A 172 -31.26 2.02 3.76
N LEU A 173 -30.55 1.08 3.10
CA LEU A 173 -29.30 0.52 3.60
C LEU A 173 -28.14 1.53 3.60
N ARG A 174 -28.32 2.71 2.98
CA ARG A 174 -27.31 3.77 2.85
C ARG A 174 -27.72 5.07 3.55
N ASP A 175 -28.73 5.03 4.43
CA ASP A 175 -29.23 6.21 5.15
C ASP A 175 -28.19 6.83 6.10
N PHE A 176 -27.15 6.08 6.47
CA PHE A 176 -26.00 6.59 7.22
C PHE A 176 -25.15 7.59 6.42
N ILE A 177 -25.35 7.66 5.09
CA ILE A 177 -24.66 8.58 4.20
C ILE A 177 -25.55 9.82 4.02
N SER A 178 -25.15 10.93 4.64
CA SER A 178 -25.98 12.13 4.69
C SER A 178 -25.96 12.87 3.33
N PRO A 179 -27.09 13.48 2.90
CA PRO A 179 -27.11 14.37 1.75
C PRO A 179 -26.13 15.55 1.86
N GLU A 180 -25.77 15.92 3.09
CA GLU A 180 -24.81 16.97 3.45
C GLU A 180 -23.37 16.60 3.06
N ASP A 181 -23.03 15.30 3.05
CA ASP A 181 -21.71 14.80 2.69
C ASP A 181 -21.41 14.97 1.18
N PHE A 182 -22.47 15.22 0.39
CA PHE A 182 -22.42 15.39 -1.06
C PHE A 182 -23.23 16.61 -1.51
N PRO A 183 -22.73 17.84 -1.26
CA PRO A 183 -23.44 19.06 -1.60
C PRO A 183 -23.75 19.10 -3.10
N ALA A 184 -24.97 19.52 -3.44
CA ALA A 184 -25.36 19.68 -4.83
C ALA A 184 -24.41 20.70 -5.50
N PRO A 185 -24.09 20.54 -6.81
CA PRO A 185 -23.30 21.52 -7.51
C PRO A 185 -23.96 22.89 -7.38
N VAL A 186 -23.29 23.84 -6.72
CA VAL A 186 -23.80 25.21 -6.57
C VAL A 186 -23.95 25.75 -7.99
N ALA A 187 -25.19 26.08 -8.37
CA ALA A 187 -25.46 26.70 -9.66
C ALA A 187 -24.57 27.94 -9.77
N ARG A 188 -23.67 27.95 -10.76
CA ARG A 188 -22.92 29.15 -11.10
C ARG A 188 -23.96 30.24 -11.38
N ARG A 189 -24.03 31.25 -10.52
CA ARG A 189 -24.89 32.43 -10.75
C ARG A 189 -24.61 32.90 -12.16
N ALA A 190 -25.65 32.96 -12.98
CA ALA A 190 -25.58 33.52 -14.32
C ALA A 190 -25.06 34.97 -14.17
N GLY A 191 -23.78 35.16 -14.49
CA GLY A 191 -23.23 36.48 -14.75
C GLY A 191 -24.02 37.08 -15.90
N THR A 192 -24.52 38.27 -15.66
CA THR A 192 -25.25 39.16 -16.57
C THR A 192 -24.89 38.97 -18.04
N SER A 193 -25.93 38.82 -18.86
CA SER A 193 -25.94 38.85 -20.32
C SER A 193 -25.01 39.90 -20.94
N GLY A 194 -23.99 39.44 -21.68
CA GLY A 194 -23.38 40.18 -22.79
C GLY A 194 -23.97 39.70 -24.12
N PRO A 195 -24.17 40.55 -25.13
CA PRO A 195 -25.00 40.24 -26.28
C PRO A 195 -24.35 39.19 -27.20
N ALA A 196 -25.19 38.26 -27.66
CA ALA A 196 -24.84 37.18 -28.57
C ALA A 196 -24.47 37.72 -29.96
N SER A 197 -23.20 37.58 -30.36
CA SER A 197 -22.79 37.71 -31.76
C SER A 197 -22.99 36.36 -32.48
N LYS A 198 -24.04 36.28 -33.31
CA LYS A 198 -24.22 35.24 -34.33
C LYS A 198 -22.98 35.20 -35.22
N LYS A 199 -22.33 34.04 -35.37
CA LYS A 199 -21.44 33.78 -36.50
C LYS A 199 -21.92 32.56 -37.27
N ALA A 200 -22.19 32.81 -38.54
CA ALA A 200 -22.77 31.93 -39.52
C ALA A 200 -21.87 30.74 -39.88
N LYS A 201 -22.54 29.72 -40.39
CA LYS A 201 -22.05 28.46 -40.95
C LYS A 201 -21.27 28.69 -42.25
N GLY A 202 -20.10 28.07 -42.35
CA GLY A 202 -19.27 27.87 -43.55
C GLY A 202 -17.94 27.28 -43.05
N GLY A 203 -17.48 26.10 -43.44
CA GLY A 203 -17.54 25.42 -44.72
C GLY A 203 -16.09 25.25 -45.18
N GLY A 204 -15.59 24.02 -45.18
CA GLY A 204 -14.42 23.62 -45.98
C GLY A 204 -13.07 23.52 -45.26
N GLY A 205 -12.42 22.38 -45.49
CA GLY A 205 -11.02 22.37 -45.94
C GLY A 205 -9.98 21.91 -44.92
N GLY A 206 -9.37 20.76 -45.19
CA GLY A 206 -8.32 20.17 -44.37
C GLY A 206 -6.96 20.87 -44.47
N GLY A 207 -6.03 20.43 -43.62
CA GLY A 207 -4.64 20.87 -43.65
C GLY A 207 -3.85 20.31 -42.47
N LYS A 208 -3.13 19.22 -42.71
CA LYS A 208 -2.07 18.67 -41.84
C LYS A 208 -0.89 19.64 -41.74
N SER A 209 -0.10 19.48 -40.66
CA SER A 209 1.36 19.76 -40.51
C SER A 209 1.59 20.58 -39.23
N ALA A 210 2.04 19.97 -38.12
CA ALA A 210 3.42 19.56 -37.81
C ALA A 210 4.33 20.73 -37.39
N GLY A 211 5.07 20.51 -36.29
CA GLY A 211 6.31 21.20 -35.97
C GLY A 211 6.25 22.10 -34.74
N GLY A 212 7.20 21.91 -33.82
CA GLY A 212 7.63 23.00 -32.93
C GLY A 212 7.93 22.57 -31.50
N ALA A 213 9.10 22.00 -31.30
CA ALA A 213 9.72 21.77 -30.00
C ALA A 213 10.27 23.07 -29.37
N ALA A 214 10.60 22.92 -28.08
CA ALA A 214 11.62 23.65 -27.30
C ALA A 214 11.21 24.94 -26.56
N ALA A 215 11.34 24.87 -25.22
CA ALA A 215 12.18 25.71 -24.34
C ALA A 215 11.55 25.68 -22.92
N SER A 216 12.06 24.94 -21.93
CA SER A 216 13.28 25.13 -21.11
C SER A 216 13.31 26.40 -20.25
N ALA A 217 13.78 26.21 -19.01
CA ALA A 217 14.01 27.18 -17.92
C ALA A 217 12.74 27.59 -17.15
N GLY A 218 12.60 27.40 -15.84
CA GLY A 218 13.58 27.21 -14.79
C GLY A 218 13.27 28.25 -13.70
N PHE A 219 12.91 27.83 -12.49
CA PHE A 219 13.22 28.65 -11.31
C PHE A 219 13.27 27.80 -10.05
N MET A 220 14.40 27.93 -9.37
CA MET A 220 14.78 27.23 -8.16
C MET A 220 14.11 27.79 -6.91
N LYS A 221 14.05 26.90 -5.92
CA LYS A 221 13.92 27.15 -4.50
C LYS A 221 14.73 28.37 -4.01
N SER A 222 14.10 29.20 -3.18
CA SER A 222 14.66 29.59 -1.87
C SER A 222 13.55 30.23 -1.02
N PHE A 223 13.49 29.88 0.26
CA PHE A 223 13.79 30.80 1.35
C PHE A 223 13.64 30.06 2.69
N LEU A 224 14.79 29.79 3.30
CA LEU A 224 14.91 29.49 4.73
C LEU A 224 15.28 30.80 5.45
N ALA A 225 15.01 30.80 6.75
CA ALA A 225 15.55 31.68 7.79
C ALA A 225 14.80 32.99 8.09
N LYS A 226 14.11 32.97 9.24
CA LYS A 226 14.18 34.09 10.19
C LYS A 226 14.20 33.52 11.61
N GLY A 227 15.40 33.54 12.22
CA GLY A 227 15.59 33.44 13.66
C GLY A 227 15.44 34.82 14.33
N PRO A 228 15.42 34.87 15.67
CA PRO A 228 14.64 35.83 16.43
C PRO A 228 15.40 37.10 16.81
N SER A 229 14.64 38.13 17.18
CA SER A 229 15.13 39.34 17.86
C SER A 229 14.31 39.54 19.14
N GLU A 230 15.06 39.80 20.21
CA GLU A 230 14.68 40.16 21.60
C GLU A 230 14.27 39.03 22.56
#